data_AF-A0A077KKZ4-F1
#
_entry.id   AF-A0A077KKZ4-F1
#
_cell.length_a   1.000
_cell.length_b   1.000
_cell.length_c   1.000
_cell.angle_alpha   90.00
_cell.angle_beta   90.00
_cell.angle_gamma   90.00
#
_symmetry.space_group_name_H-M   'P 1'
#
loop_
_entity.id
_entity.type
_entity.pdbx_description
1 polymer ?
#
loop_
_entity_poly.entity_id
_entity_poly.type
_entity_poly.pdbx_seq_one_letter_code
_entity_poly.pdbx_strand_id
1 'polypeptide(L)'
;MGLKSFIAEFLILFLLINTLIVSFLCIDMPEVEVNAGSIVTIILRFGVVFSIPVSLLLTGAHFLFIKAARNIILKILIAMTVIAVLYCMYYAFFWYVGISGLVDDPLVK
;
A
#
# COMPACT_ATOMS: atom_id res chain seq x y z
N MET A 1 7.65 -5.93 -20.71
CA MET A 1 7.56 -6.59 -19.39
C MET A 1 6.77 -7.88 -19.53
N GLY A 2 7.32 -9.02 -19.07
CA GLY A 2 6.63 -10.31 -19.10
C GLY A 2 5.90 -10.63 -17.78
N LEU A 3 5.03 -11.64 -17.78
CA LEU A 3 4.20 -12.00 -16.61
C LEU A 3 5.03 -12.31 -15.36
N LYS A 4 6.14 -13.03 -15.49
CA LYS A 4 7.04 -13.34 -14.35
C LYS A 4 7.61 -12.08 -13.70
N SER A 5 8.02 -11.12 -14.52
CA SER A 5 8.55 -9.84 -14.04
C SER A 5 7.45 -9.01 -13.38
N PHE A 6 6.22 -9.05 -13.91
CA PHE A 6 5.07 -8.37 -13.30
C PHE A 6 4.78 -8.92 -11.90
N ILE A 7 4.70 -10.24 -11.77
CA ILE A 7 4.44 -10.89 -10.48
C ILE A 7 5.56 -10.60 -9.48
N ALA A 8 6.84 -10.67 -9.91
CA ALA A 8 7.97 -10.36 -9.03
C ALA A 8 7.91 -8.91 -8.51
N GLU A 9 7.66 -7.94 -9.40
CA GLU A 9 7.53 -6.54 -9.00
C GLU A 9 6.34 -6.31 -8.07
N PHE A 10 5.20 -6.93 -8.36
CA PHE A 10 4.03 -6.90 -7.47
C PHE A 10 4.38 -7.42 -6.08
N LEU A 11 5.04 -8.57 -5.95
CA LEU A 11 5.41 -9.15 -4.66
C LEU A 11 6.39 -8.27 -3.89
N ILE A 12 7.36 -7.66 -4.57
CA ILE A 12 8.32 -6.74 -3.96
C ILE A 12 7.58 -5.50 -3.42
N LEU A 13 6.73 -4.89 -4.24
CA LEU A 13 5.94 -3.73 -3.83
C LEU A 13 4.97 -4.07 -2.70
N PHE A 14 4.37 -5.26 -2.74
CA PHE A 14 3.48 -5.75 -1.69
C PHE A 14 4.21 -5.88 -0.36
N LEU A 15 5.39 -6.49 -0.35
CA LEU A 15 6.21 -6.59 0.85
C LEU A 15 6.61 -5.20 1.37
N LEU A 16 7.06 -4.32 0.47
CA LEU A 16 7.48 -2.96 0.82
C LEU A 16 6.35 -2.15 1.46
N ILE A 17 5.14 -2.20 0.88
CA ILE A 17 4.00 -1.44 1.39
C ILE A 17 3.54 -2.00 2.74
N ASN A 18 3.55 -3.31 2.93
CA ASN A 18 3.28 -3.90 4.25
C ASN A 18 4.28 -3.41 5.30
N THR A 19 5.58 -3.40 4.98
CA THR A 19 6.61 -2.89 5.88
C THR A 19 6.41 -1.41 6.22
N LEU A 20 5.98 -0.59 5.25
CA LEU A 20 5.67 0.82 5.46
C LEU A 20 4.46 1.01 6.37
N ILE A 21 3.37 0.27 6.15
CA ILE A 21 2.16 0.32 6.98
C ILE A 21 2.48 -0.08 8.42
N VAL A 22 3.20 -1.19 8.61
CA VAL A 22 3.61 -1.66 9.94
C VAL A 22 4.51 -0.63 10.62
N SER A 23 5.54 -0.14 9.92
CA SER A 23 6.44 0.87 10.48
C SER A 23 5.71 2.15 10.88
N PHE A 24 4.78 2.62 10.04
CA PHE A 24 3.99 3.81 10.32
C PHE A 24 3.14 3.65 11.58
N LEU A 25 2.42 2.53 11.70
CA LEU A 25 1.59 2.24 12.88
C LEU A 25 2.42 2.03 14.14
N CYS A 26 3.60 1.41 14.04
CA CYS A 26 4.51 1.27 15.18
C CYS A 26 5.11 2.61 15.66
N ILE A 27 5.32 3.58 14.76
CA ILE A 27 5.80 4.92 15.14
C ILE A 27 4.69 5.72 15.82
N ASP A 28 3.46 5.65 15.31
CA ASP A 28 2.31 6.37 15.88
C ASP A 28 1.83 5.77 17.21
N MET A 29 2.17 4.50 17.51
CA MET A 29 1.70 3.76 18.68
C MET A 29 2.87 3.20 19.52
N PRO A 30 3.64 4.06 20.21
CA PRO A 30 4.81 3.65 20.97
C PRO A 30 4.48 2.76 22.19
N GLU A 31 3.22 2.71 22.63
CA GLU A 31 2.78 1.92 23.79
C GLU A 31 2.48 0.44 23.45
N VAL A 32 2.41 0.09 22.17
CA VAL A 32 2.14 -1.29 21.74
C VAL A 32 3.42 -2.10 21.77
N GLU A 33 3.45 -3.19 22.53
CA GLU A 33 4.54 -4.16 22.46
C GLU A 33 4.64 -4.75 21.04
N VAL A 34 5.69 -4.34 20.32
CA VAL A 34 5.98 -4.82 18.96
C VAL A 34 6.53 -6.24 19.06
N ASN A 35 5.62 -7.22 18.99
CA ASN A 35 5.95 -8.63 18.84
C ASN A 35 5.46 -9.17 17.49
N ALA A 36 5.91 -10.38 17.13
CA ALA A 36 5.55 -10.99 15.85
C ALA A 36 4.03 -11.19 15.67
N GLY A 37 3.28 -11.41 16.75
CA GLY A 37 1.82 -11.55 16.72
C GLY A 37 1.09 -10.24 16.43
N SER A 38 1.54 -9.14 17.03
CA SER A 38 1.03 -7.79 16.75
C SER A 38 1.27 -7.40 15.28
N ILE A 39 2.47 -7.68 14.75
CA ILE A 39 2.81 -7.41 13.34
C ILE A 39 1.89 -8.19 12.38
N VAL A 40 1.68 -9.48 12.63
CA VAL A 40 0.79 -10.31 11.80
C VAL A 40 -0.65 -9.79 11.84
N THR A 41 -1.13 -9.37 13.00
CA THR A 41 -2.49 -8.81 13.17
C THR A 41 -2.65 -7.51 12.38
N ILE A 42 -1.66 -6.61 12.46
CA ILE A 42 -1.62 -5.36 11.70
C ILE A 42 -1.64 -5.65 10.19
N ILE A 43 -0.81 -6.58 9.74
CA ILE A 43 -0.75 -6.97 8.32
C ILE A 43 -2.09 -7.53 7.87
N LEU A 44 -2.72 -8.42 8.62
CA LEU A 44 -3.98 -9.06 8.21
C LEU A 44 -5.16 -8.09 8.19
N ARG A 45 -5.27 -7.20 9.19
CA ARG A 45 -6.38 -6.24 9.26
C ARG A 45 -6.20 -5.04 8.33
N PHE A 46 -4.97 -4.57 8.13
CA PHE A 46 -4.69 -3.29 7.45
C PHE A 46 -3.74 -3.47 6.27
N GLY A 47 -2.64 -4.19 6.50
CA GLY A 47 -1.62 -4.45 5.50
C GLY A 47 -2.22 -5.02 4.23
N VAL A 48 -2.91 -6.16 4.27
CA VAL A 48 -3.46 -6.85 3.10
C VAL A 48 -4.50 -6.00 2.36
N VAL A 49 -5.40 -5.35 3.10
CA VAL A 49 -6.51 -4.55 2.53
C VAL A 49 -5.98 -3.39 1.67
N PHE A 50 -4.87 -2.77 2.08
CA PHE A 50 -4.30 -1.62 1.37
C PHE A 50 -3.09 -1.97 0.50
N SER A 51 -2.23 -2.88 0.94
CA SER A 51 -1.04 -3.26 0.17
C SER A 51 -1.38 -3.92 -1.15
N ILE A 52 -2.38 -4.82 -1.22
CA ILE A 52 -2.78 -5.45 -2.49
C ILE A 52 -3.19 -4.39 -3.53
N PRO A 53 -4.19 -3.52 -3.29
CA PRO A 53 -4.62 -2.56 -4.29
C PRO A 53 -3.53 -1.53 -4.64
N VAL A 54 -2.74 -1.08 -3.66
CA VAL A 54 -1.65 -0.12 -3.91
C VAL A 54 -0.53 -0.76 -4.73
N SER A 55 -0.11 -1.99 -4.40
CA SER A 55 0.89 -2.72 -5.19
C SER A 55 0.40 -2.98 -6.59
N LEU A 56 -0.85 -3.43 -6.76
CA LEU A 56 -1.43 -3.68 -8.07
C LEU A 56 -1.49 -2.40 -8.91
N LEU A 57 -1.88 -1.27 -8.30
CA LEU A 57 -1.91 0.04 -8.95
C LEU A 57 -0.52 0.43 -9.45
N LEU A 58 0.51 0.33 -8.59
CA LEU A 58 1.87 0.71 -8.93
C LEU A 58 2.49 -0.20 -9.99
N THR A 59 2.37 -1.52 -9.84
CA THR A 59 2.88 -2.48 -10.83
C THR A 59 2.13 -2.34 -12.17
N GLY A 60 0.80 -2.16 -12.12
CA GLY A 60 -0.03 -1.92 -13.29
C GLY A 60 0.35 -0.63 -14.01
N ALA A 61 0.56 0.45 -13.25
CA ALA A 61 1.00 1.73 -13.79
C ALA A 61 2.39 1.64 -14.42
N HIS A 62 3.35 0.98 -13.77
CA HIS A 62 4.68 0.78 -14.32
C HIS A 62 4.64 -0.04 -15.61
N PHE A 63 3.83 -1.11 -15.64
CA PHE A 63 3.60 -1.90 -16.84
C PHE A 63 3.02 -1.07 -17.99
N LEU A 64 2.00 -0.24 -17.71
CA LEU A 64 1.41 0.68 -18.68
C LEU A 64 2.41 1.74 -19.14
N PHE A 65 3.22 2.27 -18.23
CA PHE A 65 4.21 3.29 -18.50
C PHE A 65 5.33 2.80 -19.42
N ILE A 66 5.75 1.53 -19.26
CA ILE A 66 6.71 0.87 -20.15
C ILE A 66 6.09 0.65 -21.54
N LYS A 67 4.81 0.24 -21.59
CA LYS A 67 4.11 -0.02 -22.86
C LYS A 67 3.66 1.23 -23.60
N ALA A 68 3.46 2.34 -22.88
CA ALA A 68 3.22 3.63 -23.47
C ALA A 68 4.40 3.96 -24.38
N ALA A 69 4.11 4.15 -25.68
CA ALA A 69 5.10 4.55 -26.67
C ALA A 69 5.78 5.89 -26.27
N ARG A 70 6.62 6.45 -27.13
CA ARG A 70 7.29 7.76 -26.91
C ARG A 70 6.34 8.95 -26.63
N ASN A 71 5.04 8.74 -26.55
CA ASN A 71 4.06 9.74 -26.19
C ASN A 71 4.16 10.12 -24.70
N ILE A 72 4.90 11.21 -24.47
CA ILE A 72 5.15 11.81 -23.15
C ILE A 72 3.83 12.22 -22.47
N ILE A 73 2.85 12.70 -23.23
CA ILE A 73 1.55 13.16 -22.68
C ILE A 73 0.84 12.00 -21.99
N LEU A 74 0.83 10.82 -22.61
CA LEU A 74 0.19 9.64 -22.05
C LEU A 74 0.89 9.16 -20.77
N LYS A 75 2.23 9.27 -20.71
CA LYS A 75 3.01 8.96 -19.52
C LYS A 75 2.71 9.91 -18.35
N ILE A 76 2.57 11.20 -18.64
CA ILE A 76 2.16 12.20 -17.65
C ILE A 76 0.75 11.90 -17.15
N LEU A 77 -0.19 11.56 -18.03
CA LEU A 77 -1.55 11.22 -17.66
C LEU A 77 -1.62 10.01 -16.73
N ILE A 78 -0.86 8.94 -17.04
CA ILE A 78 -0.74 7.76 -16.16
C ILE A 78 -0.22 8.20 -14.78
N ALA A 79 0.85 8.99 -14.72
CA ALA A 79 1.42 9.45 -13.45
C ALA A 79 0.41 10.28 -12.63
N MET A 80 -0.27 11.23 -13.26
CA MET A 80 -1.31 12.06 -12.60
C MET A 80 -2.46 11.20 -12.06
N THR A 81 -2.89 10.19 -12.82
CA THR A 81 -3.96 9.29 -12.41
C THR A 81 -3.55 8.45 -11.21
N VAL A 82 -2.33 7.91 -11.23
CA VAL A 82 -1.78 7.12 -10.11
C VAL A 82 -1.67 7.98 -8.86
N ILE A 83 -1.17 9.21 -8.98
CA ILE A 83 -1.08 10.13 -7.83
C ILE A 83 -2.46 10.42 -7.25
N ALA A 84 -3.46 10.72 -8.10
CA ALA A 84 -4.82 10.98 -7.64
C ALA A 84 -5.44 9.77 -6.93
N VAL A 85 -5.24 8.55 -7.47
CA VAL A 85 -5.75 7.32 -6.84
C VAL A 85 -5.02 7.03 -5.53
N LEU A 86 -3.70 7.19 -5.48
CA LEU A 86 -2.92 7.03 -4.25
C LEU A 86 -3.37 8.01 -3.18
N TYR A 87 -3.65 9.26 -3.56
CA TYR A 87 -4.20 10.26 -2.64
C TYR A 87 -5.54 9.80 -2.07
N CYS A 88 -6.47 9.35 -2.91
CA CYS A 88 -7.75 8.80 -2.44
C CYS A 88 -7.56 7.59 -1.51
N MET A 89 -6.64 6.67 -1.85
CA MET A 89 -6.33 5.50 -1.03
C MET A 89 -5.71 5.89 0.32
N TYR A 90 -4.89 6.94 0.36
CA TYR A 90 -4.35 7.49 1.60
C TYR A 90 -5.47 7.99 2.53
N TYR A 91 -6.39 8.81 2.04
CA TYR A 91 -7.52 9.27 2.87
C TYR A 91 -8.42 8.12 3.31
N ALA A 92 -8.67 7.15 2.43
CA ALA A 92 -9.41 5.96 2.78
C ALA A 92 -8.70 5.14 3.86
N PHE A 93 -7.37 5.05 3.83
CA PHE A 93 -6.56 4.39 4.85
C PHE A 93 -6.69 5.10 6.21
N PHE A 94 -6.49 6.40 6.26
CA PHE A 94 -6.63 7.17 7.50
C PHE A 94 -8.04 7.08 8.08
N TRP A 95 -9.06 7.16 7.23
CA TRP A 95 -10.44 6.98 7.65
C TRP A 95 -10.69 5.56 8.20
N TYR A 96 -10.17 4.52 7.53
CA TYR A 96 -10.32 3.14 7.96
C TYR A 96 -9.59 2.84 9.27
N VAL A 97 -8.34 3.32 9.43
CA VAL A 97 -7.58 3.20 10.67
C VAL A 97 -8.27 3.97 11.80
N GLY A 98 -8.76 5.18 11.53
CA GLY A 98 -9.49 5.99 12.50
C GLY A 98 -10.79 5.35 12.98
N ILE A 99 -11.59 4.76 12.08
CA ILE A 99 -12.84 4.07 12.45
C ILE A 99 -12.59 2.72 13.12
N SER A 100 -11.50 2.05 12.75
CA SER A 100 -11.14 0.76 13.36
C SER A 100 -10.69 0.90 14.82
N GLY A 101 -10.74 2.11 15.39
CA GLY A 101 -10.41 2.36 16.79
C GLY A 101 -8.93 2.19 17.11
N LEU A 102 -8.06 2.13 16.09
CA LEU A 102 -6.62 1.89 16.30
C LEU A 102 -5.89 3.03 16.98
N VAL A 103 -6.45 4.24 16.90
CA VAL A 103 -5.95 5.37 17.67
C VAL A 103 -6.09 5.11 19.17
N ASP A 104 -7.09 4.32 19.56
CA ASP A 104 -7.43 4.08 20.97
C ASP A 104 -6.95 2.71 21.46
N ASP A 105 -7.06 1.61 20.68
CA ASP A 105 -6.52 0.30 21.06
C ASP A 105 -6.41 -0.69 19.85
N PRO A 106 -5.20 -0.94 19.30
CA PRO A 106 -5.01 -1.74 18.08
C PRO A 106 -5.14 -3.26 18.26
N LEU A 107 -5.26 -3.74 19.50
CA LEU A 107 -5.29 -5.16 19.84
C LEU A 107 -6.64 -5.63 20.38
N VAL A 108 -7.67 -4.76 20.41
CA VAL A 108 -9.01 -5.18 20.79
C VAL A 108 -9.52 -6.21 19.76
N LYS A 109 -9.81 -7.41 20.30
CA LYS A 109 -10.29 -8.58 19.58
C LYS A 109 -11.53 -8.27 18.75
#